data_AF-A0A819GN84-F1
#
_entry.id   AF-A0A819GN84-F1
#
_cell.length_a   1.000
_cell.length_b   1.000
_cell.length_c   1.000
_cell.angle_alpha   90.00
_cell.angle_beta   90.00
_cell.angle_gamma   90.00
#
_symmetry.space_group_name_H-M   'P 1'
#
loop_
_entity.id
_entity.type
_entity.pdbx_description
1 polymer ?
#
loop_
_entity_poly.entity_id
_entity_poly.type
_entity_poly.pdbx_seq_one_letter_code
_entity_poly.pdbx_strand_id
1 'polypeptide(L)' 'MRSQKHYGRPVFEFSLETTMTSNQLQQRYTLQTQPEAYETSELKFWPIHQISDLLSPSNTSVPINPSCHAALAAYVSLFC' A
#
# COMPACT_ATOMS: atom_id res chain seq x y z
N MET A 1 34.76 12.73 -12.02
CA MET A 1 34.06 12.23 -10.82
C MET A 1 32.86 11.40 -11.28
N ARG A 2 32.75 10.14 -10.83
CA ARG A 2 31.68 9.22 -11.26
C ARG A 2 30.38 9.57 -10.53
N SER A 3 29.39 10.07 -11.27
CA SER A 3 28.01 10.17 -10.80
C SER A 3 27.52 8.76 -10.49
N GLN A 4 27.22 8.48 -9.22
CA GLN A 4 26.58 7.23 -8.80
C GLN A 4 25.16 7.23 -9.36
N LYS A 5 24.93 6.45 -10.43
CA LYS A 5 23.58 6.13 -10.89
C LYS A 5 22.97 5.22 -9.83
N HIS A 6 22.04 5.74 -9.03
CA HIS A 6 21.18 4.90 -8.19
C HIS A 6 20.25 4.10 -9.11
N TYR A 7 20.65 2.88 -9.45
CA TYR A 7 19.74 1.92 -10.07
C TYR A 7 18.77 1.45 -8.97
N GLY A 8 17.51 1.86 -9.06
CA GLY A 8 16.46 1.38 -8.16
C GLY A 8 16.32 -0.14 -8.26
N ARG A 9 16.07 -0.80 -7.13
CA ARG A 9 15.75 -2.23 -7.11
C ARG A 9 14.40 -2.43 -7.83
N PRO A 10 14.29 -3.36 -8.79
CA PRO A 10 13.02 -3.62 -9.46
C PRO A 10 12.00 -4.20 -8.45
N VAL A 11 10.75 -3.77 -8.58
CA VAL A 11 9.60 -4.23 -7.79
C VAL A 11 8.53 -4.72 -8.77
N PHE A 12 7.83 -5.79 -8.42
CA PHE A 12 6.70 -6.33 -9.18
C PHE A 12 5.42 -6.11 -8.39
N GLU A 13 4.40 -5.56 -9.05
CA GLU A 13 3.13 -5.21 -8.43
C GLU A 13 2.02 -6.16 -8.90
N PHE A 14 1.14 -6.56 -7.98
CA PHE A 14 0.03 -7.48 -8.24
C PHE A 14 -1.27 -6.94 -7.66
N SER A 15 -2.39 -7.21 -8.35
CA SER A 15 -3.74 -6.97 -7.83
C SER A 15 -4.35 -8.29 -7.38
N LEU A 16 -4.82 -8.36 -6.13
CA LEU A 16 -5.42 -9.55 -5.54
C LEU A 16 -6.79 -9.19 -4.96
N GLU A 17 -7.79 -10.01 -5.26
CA GLU A 17 -9.13 -9.89 -4.69
C GLU A 17 -9.34 -10.92 -3.58
N THR A 18 -10.15 -10.57 -2.59
CA THR A 18 -10.51 -11.44 -1.48
C THR A 18 -12.01 -11.40 -1.24
N THR A 19 -12.56 -12.53 -0.81
CA THR A 19 -13.98 -12.62 -0.41
C THR A 19 -14.21 -12.06 1.00
N MET A 20 -13.15 -11.72 1.74
CA MET A 20 -13.24 -11.16 3.07
C MET A 20 -13.53 -9.65 3.04
N THR A 21 -14.38 -9.19 3.94
CA THR A 21 -14.61 -7.76 4.14
C THR A 21 -13.46 -7.12 4.93
N SER A 22 -13.32 -5.79 4.83
CA SER A 22 -12.32 -5.04 5.61
C SER A 22 -12.44 -5.28 7.12
N ASN A 23 -13.67 -5.42 7.64
CA ASN A 23 -13.91 -5.74 9.06
C ASN A 23 -13.37 -7.12 9.44
N GLN A 24 -13.57 -8.13 8.58
CA GLN A 24 -13.07 -9.48 8.83
C GLN A 24 -11.54 -9.53 8.77
N LEU A 25 -10.93 -8.79 7.85
CA LEU A 25 -9.47 -8.67 7.77
C LEU A 25 -8.88 -7.97 9.00
N GLN A 26 -9.51 -6.86 9.44
CA GLN A 26 -9.13 -6.17 10.67
C GLN A 26 -9.22 -7.10 11.89
N GLN A 27 -10.31 -7.84 12.02
CA GLN A 27 -10.48 -8.81 13.11
C GLN A 27 -9.38 -9.87 13.09
N ARG A 28 -9.02 -10.42 11.93
CA ARG A 28 -7.93 -11.40 11.83
C ARG A 28 -6.58 -10.79 12.21
N TYR A 29 -6.28 -9.58 11.75
CA TYR A 29 -5.07 -8.86 12.10
C TYR A 29 -4.97 -8.66 13.63
N THR A 30 -6.06 -8.26 14.26
CA THR A 30 -6.12 -8.07 15.73
C THR A 30 -6.08 -9.39 16.51
N LEU A 31 -6.71 -10.46 16.02
CA LEU A 31 -6.74 -11.75 16.74
C LEU A 31 -5.40 -12.50 16.71
N GLN A 32 -4.53 -12.21 15.74
CA GLN A 32 -3.21 -12.83 15.62
C GLN A 32 -2.11 -12.09 16.39
N THR A 33 -2.44 -11.08 17.21
CA THR A 33 -1.42 -10.32 17.95
C THR A 33 -0.83 -11.12 19.12
N GLN A 34 0.13 -12.00 18.81
CA GLN A 34 1.42 -11.86 19.48
C GLN A 34 2.15 -10.70 18.77
N PRO A 35 2.70 -9.70 19.47
CA PRO A 35 3.36 -8.54 18.87
C PRO A 35 4.47 -8.88 17.87
N GLU A 36 4.97 -10.12 17.88
CA GLU A 36 6.03 -10.64 17.02
C GLU A 36 5.53 -11.22 15.69
N ALA A 37 4.21 -11.36 15.50
CA ALA A 37 3.65 -11.99 14.30
C ALA A 37 3.74 -11.09 13.04
N TYR A 38 3.80 -9.76 13.21
CA TYR A 38 3.82 -8.79 12.12
C TYR A 38 4.82 -7.66 12.37
N GLU A 39 5.59 -7.30 11.35
CA GLU A 39 6.47 -6.12 11.39
C GLU A 39 5.69 -4.80 11.33
N THR A 40 4.43 -4.85 10.85
CA THR A 40 3.57 -3.67 10.72
C THR A 40 2.84 -3.40 12.04
N SER A 41 2.72 -2.13 12.42
CA SER A 41 2.07 -1.71 13.67
C SER A 41 0.58 -1.44 13.52
N GLU A 42 0.12 -1.03 12.34
CA GLU A 42 -1.29 -0.72 12.06
C GLU A 42 -1.77 -1.29 10.72
N LEU A 43 -3.08 -1.56 10.63
CA LEU A 43 -3.76 -1.88 9.39
C LEU A 43 -4.86 -0.86 9.15
N LYS A 44 -4.91 -0.30 7.94
CA LYS A 44 -5.90 0.70 7.50
C LYS A 44 -6.45 0.32 6.13
N PHE A 45 -7.70 0.70 5.88
CA PHE A 45 -8.40 0.44 4.63
C PHE A 45 -8.89 1.74 4.02
N TRP A 46 -8.73 1.87 2.71
CA TRP A 46 -9.26 2.99 1.93
C TRP A 46 -10.28 2.49 0.91
N PRO A 47 -11.40 3.19 0.70
CA PRO A 47 -12.29 2.92 -0.41
C PRO A 47 -11.56 3.09 -1.75
N ILE A 48 -11.82 2.22 -2.72
CA ILE A 48 -11.14 2.22 -4.03
C ILE A 48 -11.26 3.58 -4.74
N HIS A 49 -12.43 4.22 -4.66
CA HIS A 49 -12.66 5.53 -5.28
C HIS A 49 -11.87 6.68 -4.66
N GLN A 50 -11.19 6.47 -3.52
CA GLN A 50 -10.33 7.47 -2.86
C GLN A 50 -8.84 7.21 -3.13
N ILE A 51 -8.48 6.15 -3.88
CA ILE A 51 -7.07 5.82 -4.13
C ILE A 51 -6.36 6.94 -4.91
N SER A 52 -7.04 7.61 -5.84
CA SER A 52 -6.45 8.76 -6.57
C SER A 52 -6.03 9.90 -5.66
N ASP A 53 -6.75 10.11 -4.55
CA ASP A 53 -6.44 11.16 -3.58
C ASP A 53 -5.17 10.82 -2.81
N LEU A 54 -4.88 9.53 -2.61
CA LEU A 54 -3.65 9.08 -1.95
C LEU A 54 -2.40 9.37 -2.78
N LEU A 55 -2.52 9.43 -4.11
CA LEU A 55 -1.42 9.77 -5.01
C LEU A 55 -1.11 11.27 -5.04
N SER A 56 -2.03 12.09 -4.53
CA SER A 56 -1.87 13.55 -4.48
C SER A 56 -1.35 13.98 -3.11
N PRO A 57 -0.08 14.41 -3.00
CA PRO A 57 0.50 14.81 -1.70
C PRO A 57 -0.18 16.02 -1.06
N SER A 58 -1.01 16.76 -1.79
CA SER A 58 -1.86 17.84 -1.28
C SER A 58 -3.12 17.35 -0.55
N ASN A 59 -3.54 16.11 -0.79
CA ASN A 59 -4.85 15.60 -0.36
C ASN A 59 -4.74 14.60 0.80
N THR A 60 -3.54 14.10 1.09
CA THR A 60 -3.31 13.13 2.17
C THR A 60 -2.09 13.50 3.01
N SER A 61 -2.22 13.42 4.33
CA SER A 61 -1.09 13.50 5.26
C SER A 61 -0.40 12.16 5.47
N VAL A 62 -0.87 11.09 4.81
CA VAL A 62 -0.33 9.74 4.95
C VAL A 62 0.96 9.63 4.13
N PRO A 63 2.12 9.38 4.77
CA PRO A 63 3.35 9.14 4.03
C PRO A 63 3.28 7.78 3.34
N ILE A 64 3.26 7.78 2.01
CA ILE A 64 3.27 6.56 1.19
C ILE A 64 4.70 6.33 0.70
N ASN A 65 5.24 5.14 0.96
CA ASN A 65 6.59 4.82 0.48
C ASN A 65 6.62 4.70 -1.07
N PRO A 66 7.79 4.82 -1.71
CA PRO A 66 7.87 4.82 -3.17
C PRO A 66 7.32 3.55 -3.86
N SER A 67 7.50 2.36 -3.25
CA SER A 67 6.98 1.11 -3.81
C SER A 67 5.45 1.03 -3.74
N CYS A 68 4.84 1.40 -2.61
CA CYS A 68 3.40 1.47 -2.48
C CYS A 68 2.80 2.54 -3.40
N HIS A 69 3.49 3.68 -3.58
CA HIS A 69 3.07 4.67 -4.56
C HIS A 69 3.07 4.10 -5.99
N ALA A 70 4.09 3.32 -6.36
CA ALA A 70 4.13 2.65 -7.66
C ALA A 70 2.98 1.64 -7.83
N ALA A 71 2.70 0.84 -6.79
CA ALA A 71 1.57 -0.11 -6.76
C ALA A 71 0.22 0.60 -6.97
N LEU A 72 -0.03 1.68 -6.22
CA LEU A 72 -1.27 2.45 -6.30
C LEU A 72 -1.40 3.15 -7.67
N ALA A 73 -0.32 3.74 -8.18
CA ALA A 73 -0.30 4.38 -9.50
C ALA A 73 -0.57 3.37 -10.62
N ALA A 74 0.02 2.17 -10.53
CA ALA A 74 -0.23 1.08 -11.46
C ALA A 74 -1.70 0.62 -11.41
N TYR A 75 -2.26 0.48 -10.21
CA TYR A 75 -3.67 0.12 -10.03
C TYR A 75 -4.60 1.15 -10.68
N VAL A 76 -4.41 2.44 -10.37
CA VAL A 76 -5.22 3.53 -10.95
C VAL A 76 -5.11 3.54 -12.48
N SER A 77 -3.90 3.39 -13.02
CA SER A 77 -3.69 3.39 -14.47
C SER A 77 -4.35 2.21 -15.20
N LEU A 78 -4.58 1.08 -14.52
CA LEU A 78 -5.09 -0.15 -15.14
C LEU A 78 -6.60 -0.33 -14.93
N PHE A 79 -7.16 0.23 -13.86
CA PHE A 79 -8.52 -0.12 -13.39
C PHE A 79 -9.43 1.08 -13.09
N CYS A 80 -8.95 2.33 -13.15
CA CYS A 80 -9.73 3.54 -12.90
C CYS A 80 -9.76 4.47 -14.12
#